data_AF-A0A3C2C1U1-F1
#
_entry.id   AF-A0A3C2C1U1-F1
#
_cell.length_a   1.000
_cell.length_b   1.000
_cell.length_c   1.000
_cell.angle_alpha   90.00
_cell.angle_beta   90.00
_cell.angle_gamma   90.00
#
_symmetry.space_group_name_H-M   'P 1'
#
loop_
_entity.id
_entity.type
_entity.pdbx_description
1 polymer ?
#
loop_
_entity_poly.entity_id
_entity_poly.type
_entity_poly.pdbx_seq_one_letter_code
_entity_poly.pdbx_strand_id
1 'polypeptide(L)'
;GKAHAAAYRTASALYSPVLPPVRLVSIGDVNAEFGSLAARRFGYERNDTSWQAIAEADDIDVVSVVIANSLHREVVEGLLAAGKHV
;
A
#
# COMPACT_ATOMS: atom_id res chain seq x y z
N GLY A 1 -3.95 -4.32 -7.80
CA GLY A 1 -4.66 -4.20 -6.50
C GLY A 1 -4.88 -5.53 -5.81
N LYS A 2 -5.99 -6.24 -6.09
CA LYS A 2 -6.45 -7.41 -5.30
C LYS A 2 -5.40 -8.49 -5.04
N ALA A 3 -4.64 -8.91 -6.06
CA ALA A 3 -3.60 -9.93 -5.89
C ALA A 3 -2.51 -9.51 -4.91
N HIS A 4 -2.07 -8.24 -4.96
CA HIS A 4 -1.04 -7.71 -4.07
C HIS A 4 -1.56 -7.60 -2.63
N ALA A 5 -2.77 -7.04 -2.44
CA ALA A 5 -3.39 -6.95 -1.11
C ALA A 5 -3.58 -8.33 -0.47
N ALA A 6 -4.00 -9.33 -1.25
CA ALA A 6 -4.11 -10.72 -0.78
C ALA A 6 -2.74 -11.33 -0.43
N ALA A 7 -1.72 -11.07 -1.25
CA ALA A 7 -0.36 -11.56 -1.01
C ALA A 7 0.21 -11.01 0.30
N TYR A 8 0.15 -9.69 0.54
CA TYR A 8 0.65 -9.11 1.79
C TYR A 8 -0.07 -9.65 3.03
N ARG A 9 -1.38 -9.86 2.95
CA ARG A 9 -2.16 -10.46 4.05
C ARG A 9 -1.75 -11.91 4.34
N THR A 10 -1.34 -12.65 3.32
CA THR A 10 -1.10 -14.10 3.42
C THR A 10 0.38 -14.45 3.58
N ALA A 11 1.28 -13.53 3.23
CA ALA A 11 2.73 -13.76 3.19
C ALA A 11 3.27 -14.35 4.50
N SER A 12 2.93 -13.78 5.65
CA SER A 12 3.42 -14.25 6.96
C SER A 12 2.88 -15.63 7.37
N ALA A 13 1.81 -16.12 6.73
CA ALA A 13 1.31 -17.48 6.95
C ALA A 13 1.99 -18.50 6.01
N LEU A 14 2.43 -18.08 4.83
CA LEU A 14 3.07 -18.94 3.83
C LEU A 14 4.59 -19.04 4.01
N TYR A 15 5.21 -17.97 4.52
CA TYR A 15 6.65 -17.85 4.66
C TYR A 15 7.01 -17.60 6.12
N SER A 16 8.26 -17.88 6.50
CA SER A 16 8.82 -17.49 7.80
C SER A 16 9.53 -16.13 7.66
N PRO A 17 8.86 -14.99 7.95
CA PRO A 17 9.45 -13.68 7.74
C PRO A 17 10.63 -13.45 8.69
N VAL A 18 11.70 -12.86 8.16
CA VAL A 18 12.86 -12.37 8.95
C VAL A 18 12.71 -10.90 9.37
N LEU A 19 11.60 -10.26 8.97
CA LEU A 19 11.25 -8.88 9.26
C LEU A 19 10.15 -8.82 10.35
N PRO A 20 9.94 -7.65 10.97
CA PRO A 20 8.82 -7.45 11.89
C PRO A 20 7.45 -7.79 11.29
N PRO A 21 6.41 -8.00 12.12
CA PRO A 21 5.06 -8.26 11.63
C PRO A 21 4.57 -7.16 10.68
N VAL A 22 4.06 -7.57 9.52
CA VAL A 22 3.51 -6.64 8.53
C VAL A 22 2.23 -6.01 9.08
N ARG A 23 2.22 -4.69 9.21
CA ARG A 23 1.01 -3.90 9.44
C ARG A 23 0.45 -3.43 8.11
N LEU A 24 -0.84 -3.68 7.88
CA LEU A 24 -1.55 -3.19 6.70
C LEU A 24 -2.13 -1.80 7.01
N VAL A 25 -1.33 -0.76 6.82
CA VAL A 25 -1.68 0.60 7.28
C VAL A 25 -2.73 1.25 6.38
N SER A 26 -2.41 1.49 5.10
CA SER A 26 -3.32 2.13 4.15
C SER A 26 -3.36 1.42 2.79
N ILE A 27 -4.53 1.46 2.16
CA ILE A 27 -4.72 1.11 0.75
C ILE A 27 -5.25 2.33 -0.01
N GLY A 28 -4.59 2.67 -1.12
CA GLY A 28 -4.88 3.87 -1.89
C GLY A 28 -5.79 3.63 -3.10
N ASP A 29 -6.82 4.45 -3.28
CA ASP A 29 -7.62 4.55 -4.50
C ASP A 29 -8.19 5.97 -4.65
N VAL A 30 -8.13 6.56 -5.84
CA VAL A 30 -8.71 7.90 -6.11
C VAL A 30 -10.22 7.94 -5.84
N ASN A 31 -10.89 6.79 -5.90
CA ASN A 31 -12.26 6.61 -5.46
C ASN A 31 -12.30 6.15 -3.99
N ALA A 32 -12.72 7.05 -3.10
CA ALA A 32 -12.82 6.79 -1.67
C ALA A 32 -13.72 5.59 -1.30
N GLU A 33 -14.80 5.35 -2.05
CA GLU A 33 -15.69 4.22 -1.79
C GLU A 33 -14.98 2.89 -2.07
N PHE A 34 -14.27 2.81 -3.19
CA PHE A 34 -13.50 1.62 -3.55
C PHE A 34 -12.35 1.38 -2.58
N GLY A 35 -11.62 2.43 -2.20
CA GLY A 35 -10.58 2.37 -1.17
C GLY A 35 -11.12 1.86 0.16
N SER A 36 -12.23 2.43 0.63
CA SER A 36 -12.89 2.04 1.89
C SER A 36 -13.37 0.58 1.89
N LEU A 37 -13.95 0.12 0.78
CA LEU A 37 -14.35 -1.28 0.61
C LEU A 37 -13.14 -2.23 0.60
N ALA A 38 -12.07 -1.85 -0.08
CA ALA A 38 -10.85 -2.64 -0.14
C ALA A 38 -10.17 -2.72 1.23
N ALA A 39 -10.11 -1.61 1.98
CA ALA A 39 -9.54 -1.57 3.32
C ALA A 39 -10.26 -2.54 4.25
N ARG A 40 -11.60 -2.49 4.30
CA ARG A 40 -12.41 -3.45 5.09
C ARG A 40 -12.19 -4.89 4.64
N ARG A 41 -12.16 -5.15 3.33
CA ARG A 41 -12.05 -6.50 2.77
C ARG A 41 -10.71 -7.16 3.09
N PHE A 42 -9.62 -6.40 2.99
CA PHE A 42 -8.25 -6.91 3.14
C PHE A 42 -7.65 -6.65 4.52
N GLY A 43 -8.34 -5.88 5.37
CA GLY A 43 -7.91 -5.62 6.75
C GLY A 43 -6.88 -4.50 6.87
N TYR A 44 -6.95 -3.47 6.02
CA TYR A 44 -6.14 -2.27 6.19
C TYR A 44 -6.77 -1.35 7.25
N GLU A 45 -5.93 -0.66 8.03
CA GLU A 45 -6.34 0.25 9.10
C GLU A 45 -7.13 1.45 8.54
N ARG A 46 -6.69 2.01 7.40
CA ARG A 46 -7.35 3.11 6.70
C ARG A 46 -7.29 2.98 5.17
N ASN A 47 -7.84 3.97 4.48
CA ASN A 47 -7.68 4.17 3.04
C ASN A 47 -7.35 5.64 2.77
N ASP A 48 -6.55 5.89 1.74
CA ASP A 48 -6.16 7.22 1.29
C ASP A 48 -6.57 7.42 -0.18
N THR A 49 -6.90 8.66 -0.56
CA THR A 49 -7.34 8.99 -1.92
C THR A 49 -6.25 9.60 -2.80
N SER A 50 -5.05 9.77 -2.26
CA SER A 50 -3.88 10.26 -2.99
C SER A 50 -2.63 9.48 -2.58
N TRP A 51 -1.71 9.28 -3.52
CA TRP A 51 -0.44 8.63 -3.21
C TRP A 51 0.48 9.56 -2.40
N GLN A 52 0.27 10.87 -2.49
CA GLN A 52 0.99 11.88 -1.71
C GLN A 52 0.70 11.74 -0.21
N ALA A 53 -0.55 11.50 0.19
CA ALA A 53 -0.88 11.24 1.59
C ALA A 53 -0.16 9.98 2.13
N ILE A 54 -0.01 8.95 1.29
CA ILE A 54 0.76 7.74 1.61
C ILE A 54 2.27 8.06 1.71
N ALA A 55 2.79 8.92 0.85
CA ALA A 55 4.18 9.35 0.88
C ALA A 55 4.51 10.17 2.14
N GLU A 56 3.60 11.04 2.57
CA GLU A 56 3.74 11.89 3.77
C GLU A 56 3.55 11.13 5.09
N ALA A 57 2.91 9.96 5.06
CA ALA A 57 2.62 9.16 6.24
C ALA A 57 3.89 8.56 6.86
N ASP A 58 4.24 8.94 8.08
CA ASP A 58 5.41 8.44 8.81
C ASP A 58 5.27 6.98 9.28
N ASP A 59 4.04 6.47 9.32
CA ASP A 59 3.69 5.10 9.73
C ASP A 59 3.69 4.06 8.59
N ILE A 60 4.12 4.45 7.38
CA ILE A 60 4.22 3.57 6.21
C ILE A 60 5.68 3.42 5.78
N ASP A 61 6.21 2.19 5.80
CA ASP A 61 7.59 1.90 5.42
C ASP A 61 7.74 1.44 3.96
N VAL A 62 6.75 0.68 3.46
CA VAL A 62 6.78 0.01 2.15
C VAL A 62 5.46 0.20 1.42
N VAL A 63 5.51 0.51 0.12
CA VAL A 63 4.33 0.74 -0.72
C VAL A 63 4.37 -0.13 -1.97
N SER A 64 3.37 -0.99 -2.14
CA SER A 64 3.20 -1.73 -3.39
C SER A 64 2.40 -0.91 -4.40
N VAL A 65 3.06 -0.46 -5.46
CA VAL A 65 2.46 0.39 -6.49
C VAL A 65 1.78 -0.46 -7.57
N VAL A 66 0.45 -0.32 -7.71
CA VAL A 66 -0.34 -1.10 -8.69
C VAL A 66 -1.39 -0.23 -9.38
N ILE A 67 -0.90 0.80 -10.07
CA ILE A 67 -1.71 1.85 -10.74
C ILE A 67 -1.55 1.77 -12.27
N ALA A 68 -2.02 2.77 -13.02
CA ALA A 68 -1.79 2.83 -14.47
C ALA A 68 -0.29 2.92 -14.79
N ASN A 69 0.17 2.24 -15.85
CA ASN A 69 1.59 2.20 -16.24
C ASN A 69 2.18 3.60 -16.48
N SER A 70 1.39 4.52 -17.04
CA SER A 70 1.81 5.91 -17.28
C SER A 70 2.11 6.69 -16.00
N LEU A 71 1.53 6.31 -14.86
CA LEU A 71 1.71 6.99 -13.58
C LEU A 71 2.81 6.36 -12.72
N HIS A 72 3.27 5.14 -13.03
CA HIS A 72 4.21 4.42 -12.17
C HIS A 72 5.48 5.20 -11.91
N ARG A 73 6.08 5.80 -12.94
CA ARG A 73 7.35 6.51 -12.79
C ARG A 73 7.24 7.65 -11.78
N GLU A 74 6.28 8.54 -11.97
CA GLU A 74 6.06 9.70 -11.10
C GLU A 74 5.81 9.26 -9.65
N VAL A 75 4.91 8.30 -9.46
CA VAL A 75 4.53 7.83 -8.11
C VAL A 75 5.69 7.11 -7.42
N VAL A 76 6.41 6.24 -8.12
CA VAL A 76 7.55 5.51 -7.57
C VAL A 76 8.69 6.47 -7.22
N GLU A 77 9.03 7.43 -8.09
CA GLU A 77 10.05 8.45 -7.80
C GLU A 77 9.66 9.28 -6.57
N GLY A 78 8.38 9.68 -6.46
CA GLY A 78 7.87 10.43 -5.31
C GLY A 78 7.91 9.64 -4.00
N LEU A 79 7.53 8.35 -4.01
CA LEU A 79 7.59 7.48 -2.85
C LEU A 79 9.03 7.23 -2.38
N LEU A 80 9.95 7.00 -3.32
CA LEU A 80 11.37 6.86 -3.02
C LEU A 80 11.95 8.15 -2.43
N ALA A 81 11.59 9.32 -2.98
CA ALA A 81 12.01 10.61 -2.45
C ALA A 81 11.49 10.86 -1.02
N ALA A 82 10.31 10.32 -0.69
CA ALA A 82 9.75 10.33 0.67
C ALA A 82 10.32 9.25 1.60
N GLY A 83 11.33 8.48 1.14
CA GLY A 83 12.00 7.46 1.94
C GLY A 83 11.23 6.14 2.05
N LYS A 84 10.22 5.91 1.22
CA LYS A 84 9.45 4.65 1.18
C LYS A 84 10.17 3.61 0.33
N HIS A 85 10.12 2.35 0.76
CA HIS A 85 10.44 1.23 -0.12
C HIS A 85 9.29 0.97 -1.10
N VAL A 86 9.59 0.53 -2.32
CA VAL A 86 8.62 0.27 -3.40
C VAL A 86 8.90 -1.02 -4.15
#